data_AF-A0A060DXL3-F1
#
_entry.id   AF-A0A060DXL3-F1
#
_cell.length_a   1.000
_cell.length_b   1.000
_cell.length_c   1.000
_cell.angle_alpha   90.00
_cell.angle_beta   90.00
_cell.angle_gamma   90.00
#
_symmetry.space_group_name_H-M   'P 1'
#
loop_
_entity.id
_entity.type
_entity.pdbx_description
1 polymer ?
#
loop_
_entity_poly.entity_id
_entity_poly.type
_entity_poly.pdbx_seq_one_letter_code
_entity_poly.pdbx_strand_id
1 'polypeptide(L)'
;MEVVLYNGIGWMIEIVPRNQSSNLIDDYRHALIHLAWYRENRQRFLLFAMVELFPAELPLPDPTEEQTFAVRSLGRQHSVYLRRIPMTVQDALEWHKRALQGTVLVPDDTPTPVDLANSGFAQEPVWPYLLATRTLPFLPWTSVRAHLAVQRVLPPEARRPLQDPRAVGWLSDRLHFDVLKHSEWMGSVSLVAPNPVLREVAHTLGVADDEEFSDFRFVVRNGQTLDGLTLHLTEHRPNGIVAHRALTIRRPYMRVAHIGRTERVGFILACSSRGVLAWHEPTPFIRSATLEVNVIEAEKEVSIPATHKQSAERYRTRMVSGGGHSTLGEPDTEPHVTTVLRTAEIMRAHQEQVAQSGQRLFHGDQAEATKYVRALIEAARHRVIIVDPYFAARELLSFALATSWQGVDVTVLTSAEVLQASDDTAPAQEKGEVLSDTLKAIGKQAKIRVLVMTGSPPLVHDRFLVIDQSVWLSGNSLNEIGKRAGVIVKLPDAESIIRFLDGIMASKDRVKSLEDWKAGRAAARAATDETIGEAK
;
A
#
# COMPACT_ATOMS: atom_id res chain seq x y z
N MET A 1 -3.58 40.75 7.49
CA MET A 1 -3.13 39.73 8.45
C MET A 1 -4.20 39.68 9.51
N GLU A 2 -5.19 38.80 9.35
CA GLU A 2 -6.25 38.58 10.33
C GLU A 2 -6.06 37.16 10.87
N VAL A 3 -6.07 37.02 12.19
CA VAL A 3 -6.03 35.72 12.87
C VAL A 3 -7.46 35.44 13.29
N VAL A 4 -8.14 34.54 12.59
CA VAL A 4 -9.46 34.05 12.99
C VAL A 4 -9.27 32.70 13.68
N LEU A 5 -9.70 32.62 14.95
CA LEU A 5 -9.70 31.39 15.74
C LEU A 5 -10.96 30.58 15.42
N TYR A 6 -10.81 29.37 14.90
CA TYR A 6 -11.88 28.38 14.82
C TYR A 6 -11.65 27.26 15.83
N ASN A 7 -12.70 26.94 16.60
CA ASN A 7 -12.68 25.85 17.56
C ASN A 7 -12.70 24.50 16.82
N GLY A 8 -11.63 23.70 16.99
CA GLY A 8 -11.62 22.27 16.69
C GLY A 8 -10.51 21.83 15.72
N ILE A 9 -9.41 21.32 16.28
CA ILE A 9 -8.44 20.41 15.64
C ILE A 9 -7.91 20.88 14.28
N GLY A 10 -7.16 21.97 14.27
CA GLY A 10 -6.38 22.40 13.11
C GLY A 10 -5.96 23.85 13.21
N TRP A 11 -4.66 24.11 13.33
CA TRP A 11 -4.13 25.46 13.21
C TRP A 11 -4.02 25.78 11.71
N MET A 12 -4.91 26.63 11.21
CA MET A 12 -4.85 27.13 9.84
C MET A 12 -4.00 28.41 9.85
N ILE A 13 -2.76 28.32 9.37
CA ILE A 13 -2.00 29.53 9.03
C ILE A 13 -2.46 29.93 7.62
N GLU A 14 -3.27 30.98 7.53
CA GLU A 14 -3.72 31.50 6.24
C GLU A 14 -2.56 32.27 5.56
N ILE A 15 -1.73 31.53 4.82
CA ILE A 15 -0.73 32.10 3.91
C ILE A 15 -1.36 32.09 2.51
N VAL A 16 -2.26 33.03 2.23
CA VAL A 16 -2.84 33.20 0.89
C VAL A 16 -2.16 34.37 0.18
N PRO A 17 -1.23 34.11 -0.76
CA PRO A 17 -0.62 35.19 -1.53
C PRO A 17 -1.65 35.78 -2.50
N ARG A 18 -1.65 37.11 -2.65
CA ARG A 18 -2.41 37.77 -3.71
C ARG A 18 -1.77 37.43 -5.06
N ASN A 19 -2.46 36.60 -5.85
CA ASN A 19 -2.17 36.28 -7.26
C ASN A 19 -0.76 35.71 -7.56
N GLN A 20 -0.58 34.40 -7.33
CA GLN A 20 0.70 33.71 -7.54
C GLN A 20 1.19 33.67 -9.00
N SER A 21 0.30 33.81 -10.00
CA SER A 21 0.66 33.67 -11.41
C SER A 21 1.65 34.73 -11.92
N SER A 22 1.50 35.99 -11.49
CA SER A 22 2.40 37.09 -11.86
C SER A 22 3.84 36.85 -11.39
N ASN A 23 4.01 36.33 -10.17
CA ASN A 23 5.31 36.01 -9.61
C ASN A 23 6.02 34.88 -10.36
N LEU A 24 5.30 34.00 -11.08
CA LEU A 24 5.94 32.91 -11.84
C LEU A 24 6.74 33.45 -13.04
N ILE A 25 6.26 34.50 -13.71
CA ILE A 25 6.99 35.06 -14.86
C ILE A 25 8.29 35.73 -14.41
N ASP A 26 8.29 36.33 -13.21
CA ASP A 26 9.48 36.97 -12.65
C ASP A 26 10.48 35.94 -12.06
N ASP A 27 9.96 34.84 -11.49
CA ASP A 27 10.76 33.82 -10.81
C ASP A 27 11.44 32.82 -11.77
N TYR A 28 10.83 32.58 -12.94
CA TYR A 28 11.24 31.53 -13.88
C TYR A 28 11.42 32.12 -15.28
N ARG A 29 12.47 31.69 -16.00
CA ARG A 29 12.73 32.14 -17.39
C ARG A 29 12.27 31.14 -18.44
N HIS A 30 12.41 29.87 -18.11
CA HIS A 30 12.22 28.76 -19.04
C HIS A 30 11.24 27.74 -18.48
N ALA A 31 10.59 27.01 -19.38
CA ALA A 31 9.71 25.91 -19.04
C ALA A 31 9.93 24.74 -20.01
N LEU A 32 9.66 23.53 -19.53
CA LEU A 32 9.69 22.30 -20.31
C LEU A 32 8.33 21.63 -20.20
N ILE A 33 7.68 21.38 -21.35
CA ILE A 33 6.45 20.59 -21.38
C ILE A 33 6.81 19.14 -21.64
N HIS A 34 6.54 18.28 -20.66
CA HIS A 34 6.61 16.83 -20.77
C HIS A 34 5.26 16.35 -21.24
N LEU A 35 5.16 15.89 -22.49
CA LEU A 35 3.89 15.50 -23.09
C LEU A 35 3.97 14.05 -23.55
N ALA A 36 3.02 13.23 -23.09
CA ALA A 36 2.79 11.89 -23.58
C ALA A 36 1.36 11.77 -24.11
N TRP A 37 1.22 11.15 -25.27
CA TRP A 37 -0.07 10.97 -25.91
C TRP A 37 -0.15 9.67 -26.67
N TYR A 38 -1.37 9.22 -26.91
CA TYR A 38 -1.68 8.00 -27.64
C TYR A 38 -2.35 8.37 -28.95
N ARG A 39 -1.96 7.71 -30.04
CA ARG A 39 -2.61 7.82 -31.35
C ARG A 39 -3.32 6.52 -31.67
N GLU A 40 -4.59 6.67 -32.04
CA GLU A 40 -5.38 5.63 -32.67
C GLU A 40 -5.88 6.15 -34.02
N ASN A 41 -5.37 5.58 -35.11
CA ASN A 41 -5.65 6.06 -36.46
C ASN A 41 -5.28 7.56 -36.61
N ARG A 42 -6.27 8.42 -36.81
CA ARG A 42 -6.11 9.88 -36.94
C ARG A 42 -6.40 10.65 -35.65
N GLN A 43 -6.96 9.99 -34.63
CA GLN A 43 -7.28 10.62 -33.35
C GLN A 43 -6.10 10.48 -32.40
N ARG A 44 -5.93 11.49 -31.54
CA ARG A 44 -4.88 11.53 -30.53
C ARG A 44 -5.50 11.87 -29.19
N PHE A 45 -5.00 11.23 -28.15
CA PHE A 45 -5.54 11.30 -26.80
C PHE A 45 -4.42 11.62 -25.81
N LEU A 46 -4.68 12.52 -24.87
CA LEU A 46 -3.72 12.87 -23.82
C LEU A 46 -3.51 11.67 -22.88
N LEU A 47 -2.25 11.27 -22.67
CA LEU A 47 -1.87 10.28 -21.67
C LEU A 47 -1.25 10.91 -20.43
N PHE A 48 -0.46 11.96 -20.57
CA PHE A 48 0.13 12.68 -19.44
C PHE A 48 0.72 14.00 -19.93
N ALA A 49 0.59 15.06 -19.15
CA ALA A 49 1.28 16.31 -19.37
C ALA A 49 1.80 16.92 -18.07
N MET A 50 3.01 17.47 -18.12
CA MET A 50 3.58 18.27 -17.04
C MET A 50 4.30 19.49 -17.62
N VAL A 51 3.98 20.67 -17.11
CA VAL A 51 4.74 21.90 -17.30
C VAL A 51 5.72 22.03 -16.15
N GLU A 52 7.01 21.87 -16.43
CA GLU A 52 8.09 22.07 -15.47
C GLU A 52 8.70 23.46 -15.66
N LEU A 53 8.63 24.32 -14.64
CA LEU A 53 9.27 25.63 -14.67
C LEU A 53 10.72 25.54 -14.17
N PHE A 54 11.62 26.26 -14.82
CA PHE A 54 13.05 26.29 -14.49
C PHE A 54 13.43 27.63 -13.87
N PRO A 55 13.95 27.64 -12.62
CA PRO A 55 14.42 28.86 -11.97
C PRO A 55 15.38 29.63 -12.87
N ALA A 56 15.34 30.96 -12.81
CA ALA A 56 16.06 31.84 -13.75
C ALA A 56 17.58 31.59 -13.86
N GLU A 57 18.20 30.94 -12.88
CA GLU A 57 19.61 30.58 -12.91
C GLU A 57 19.94 29.35 -13.77
N LEU A 58 18.95 28.52 -14.10
CA LEU A 58 19.14 27.31 -14.88
C LEU A 58 18.95 27.62 -16.38
N PRO A 59 19.80 27.04 -17.26
CA PRO A 59 19.62 27.18 -18.69
C PRO A 59 18.35 26.43 -19.16
N LEU A 60 17.86 26.83 -20.33
CA LEU A 60 16.81 26.09 -21.04
C LEU A 60 17.29 24.65 -21.31
N PRO A 61 16.54 23.61 -20.92
CA PRO A 61 16.88 22.24 -21.25
C PRO A 61 16.85 22.00 -22.77
N ASP A 62 17.71 21.10 -23.24
CA ASP A 62 17.70 20.70 -24.65
C ASP A 62 16.36 20.04 -25.01
N PRO A 63 15.79 20.34 -26.20
CA PRO A 63 14.60 19.66 -26.68
C PRO A 63 14.90 18.18 -26.88
N THR A 64 13.92 17.33 -26.61
CA THR A 64 13.99 15.91 -27.03
C THR A 64 13.24 15.71 -28.33
N GLU A 65 13.78 14.90 -29.22
CA GLU A 65 13.03 14.40 -30.37
C GLU A 65 11.77 13.64 -29.92
N GLU A 66 10.77 13.60 -30.80
CA GLU A 66 9.56 12.80 -30.58
C GLU A 66 9.91 11.32 -30.52
N GLN A 67 9.66 10.71 -29.36
CA GLN A 67 9.85 9.28 -29.17
C GLN A 67 8.54 8.56 -29.42
N THR A 68 8.60 7.42 -30.12
CA THR A 68 7.41 6.63 -30.47
C THR A 68 7.56 5.17 -30.05
N PHE A 69 6.48 4.58 -29.56
CA PHE A 69 6.34 3.15 -29.33
C PHE A 69 5.09 2.60 -30.03
N ALA A 70 5.26 1.64 -30.93
CA ALA A 70 4.14 0.98 -31.60
C ALA A 70 3.53 -0.10 -30.70
N VAL A 71 2.25 0.05 -30.36
CA VAL A 71 1.50 -0.89 -29.51
C VAL A 71 0.97 -2.03 -30.37
N ARG A 72 1.85 -2.97 -30.72
CA ARG A 72 1.57 -4.03 -31.70
C ARG A 72 0.41 -4.95 -31.30
N SER A 73 0.13 -5.08 -29.99
CA SER A 73 -1.01 -5.85 -29.46
C SER A 73 -2.36 -5.30 -29.90
N LEU A 74 -2.45 -3.99 -30.20
CA LEU A 74 -3.67 -3.31 -30.66
C LEU A 74 -3.73 -3.16 -32.19
N GLY A 75 -2.64 -3.48 -32.91
CA GLY A 75 -2.55 -3.39 -34.36
C GLY A 75 -1.58 -2.32 -34.87
N ARG A 76 -1.52 -2.12 -36.19
CA ARG A 76 -0.52 -1.25 -36.84
C ARG A 76 -0.76 0.26 -36.70
N GLN A 77 -1.97 0.66 -36.30
CA GLN A 77 -2.39 2.07 -36.24
C GLN A 77 -2.36 2.65 -34.81
N HIS A 78 -1.70 1.95 -33.89
CA HIS A 78 -1.68 2.26 -32.47
C HIS A 78 -0.25 2.57 -32.02
N SER A 79 -0.03 3.81 -31.59
CA SER A 79 1.29 4.26 -31.14
C SER A 79 1.16 5.18 -29.95
N VAL A 80 2.09 5.03 -29.00
CA VAL A 80 2.30 5.94 -27.89
C VAL A 80 3.47 6.84 -28.23
N TYR A 81 3.37 8.11 -27.86
CA TYR A 81 4.34 9.15 -28.15
C TYR A 81 4.74 9.86 -26.86
N LEU A 82 5.98 10.33 -26.81
CA LEU A 82 6.49 11.17 -25.73
C LEU A 82 7.44 12.22 -26.30
N ARG A 83 7.31 13.45 -25.82
CA ARG A 83 8.21 14.55 -26.17
C ARG A 83 8.35 15.54 -25.01
N ARG A 84 9.54 16.12 -24.87
CA ARG A 84 9.85 17.24 -23.98
C ARG A 84 10.10 18.48 -24.82
N ILE A 85 9.31 19.52 -24.61
CA ILE A 85 9.25 20.69 -25.49
C ILE A 85 9.64 21.94 -24.69
N PRO A 86 10.83 22.51 -24.93
CA PRO A 86 11.30 23.71 -24.24
C PRO A 86 10.60 24.95 -24.79
N MET A 87 10.25 25.88 -23.92
CA MET A 87 9.64 27.16 -24.29
C MET A 87 9.83 28.24 -23.22
N THR A 88 9.34 29.45 -23.48
CA THR A 88 9.29 30.50 -22.47
C THR A 88 8.26 30.19 -21.40
N VAL A 89 8.44 30.74 -20.20
CA VAL A 89 7.45 30.58 -19.11
C VAL A 89 6.11 31.18 -19.48
N GLN A 90 6.11 32.31 -20.19
CA GLN A 90 4.87 32.95 -20.64
C GLN A 90 4.07 32.04 -21.57
N ASP A 91 4.73 31.42 -22.55
CA ASP A 91 4.07 30.49 -23.49
C ASP A 91 3.58 29.23 -22.77
N ALA A 92 4.36 28.70 -21.83
CA ALA A 92 3.98 27.52 -21.06
C ALA A 92 2.78 27.78 -20.13
N LEU A 93 2.71 28.96 -19.49
CA LEU A 93 1.58 29.34 -18.65
C LEU A 93 0.31 29.55 -19.48
N GLU A 94 0.43 30.16 -20.67
CA GLU A 94 -0.69 30.31 -21.60
C GLU A 94 -1.15 28.94 -22.14
N TRP A 95 -0.21 28.05 -22.48
CA TRP A 95 -0.51 26.67 -22.86
C TRP A 95 -1.25 25.94 -21.75
N HIS A 96 -0.77 26.02 -20.50
CA HIS A 96 -1.41 25.41 -19.33
C HIS A 96 -2.84 25.95 -19.14
N LYS A 97 -3.01 27.27 -19.24
CA LYS A 97 -4.34 27.90 -19.13
C LYS A 97 -5.31 27.42 -20.21
N ARG A 98 -4.86 27.24 -21.45
CA ARG A 98 -5.68 26.67 -22.54
C ARG A 98 -6.02 25.20 -22.28
N ALA A 99 -5.07 24.43 -21.75
CA ALA A 99 -5.31 23.05 -21.35
C ALA A 99 -6.42 22.95 -20.30
N LEU A 100 -6.44 23.84 -19.30
CA LEU A 100 -7.51 23.91 -18.30
C LEU A 100 -8.90 24.23 -18.90
N GLN A 101 -8.95 24.87 -20.08
CA GLN A 101 -10.18 25.14 -20.83
C GLN A 101 -10.61 23.96 -21.72
N GLY A 102 -9.86 22.86 -21.70
CA GLY A 102 -10.16 21.63 -22.45
C GLY A 102 -9.42 21.50 -23.79
N THR A 103 -8.59 22.47 -24.17
CA THR A 103 -7.84 22.45 -25.43
C THR A 103 -6.37 22.14 -25.16
N VAL A 104 -5.91 20.95 -25.54
CA VAL A 104 -4.54 20.48 -25.26
C VAL A 104 -3.82 20.26 -26.58
N LEU A 105 -3.12 21.30 -27.04
CA LEU A 105 -2.39 21.25 -28.30
C LEU A 105 -0.97 20.71 -28.08
N VAL A 106 -0.46 19.88 -28.98
CA VAL A 106 0.98 19.59 -29.05
C VAL A 106 1.68 20.88 -29.53
N PRO A 107 2.58 21.49 -28.73
CA PRO A 107 3.33 22.65 -29.17
C PRO A 107 4.31 22.27 -30.28
N ASP A 108 4.01 22.64 -31.52
CA ASP A 108 4.83 22.37 -32.70
C ASP A 108 4.65 23.48 -33.74
N ASP A 109 5.67 23.71 -34.57
CA ASP A 109 5.64 24.66 -35.69
C ASP A 109 4.83 24.14 -36.91
N THR A 110 4.01 23.10 -36.71
CA THR A 110 3.22 22.52 -37.80
C THR A 110 2.03 23.43 -38.17
N PRO A 111 1.69 23.55 -39.47
CA PRO A 111 0.59 24.41 -39.93
C PRO A 111 -0.79 24.07 -39.35
N THR A 112 -0.98 22.80 -38.95
CA THR A 112 -2.20 22.30 -38.33
C THR A 112 -1.90 21.85 -36.89
N PRO A 113 -2.36 22.61 -35.88
CA PRO A 113 -2.17 22.24 -34.49
C PRO A 113 -2.79 20.88 -34.19
N VAL A 114 -2.06 20.07 -33.44
CA VAL A 114 -2.51 18.74 -33.04
C VAL A 114 -3.22 18.83 -31.71
N ASP A 115 -4.54 18.70 -31.72
CA ASP A 115 -5.34 18.65 -30.48
C ASP A 115 -5.41 17.24 -29.91
N LEU A 116 -5.27 17.13 -28.58
CA LEU A 116 -5.31 15.90 -27.83
C LEU A 116 -6.65 15.79 -27.10
N ALA A 117 -7.43 14.79 -27.49
CA ALA A 117 -8.70 14.49 -26.87
C ALA A 117 -8.54 14.21 -25.36
N ASN A 118 -9.44 14.79 -24.57
CA ASN A 118 -9.49 14.73 -23.11
C ASN A 118 -10.94 14.87 -22.64
N SER A 119 -11.22 14.55 -21.38
CA SER A 119 -12.56 14.58 -20.76
C SER A 119 -12.75 15.73 -19.77
N GLY A 120 -11.98 16.81 -19.91
CA GLY A 120 -11.99 17.94 -18.97
C GLY A 120 -11.28 17.65 -17.65
N PHE A 121 -10.95 18.72 -16.92
CA PHE A 121 -10.04 18.64 -15.77
C PHE A 121 -10.70 19.09 -14.46
N ALA A 122 -10.48 18.31 -13.40
CA ALA A 122 -10.65 18.74 -12.02
C ALA A 122 -9.32 19.32 -11.52
N GLN A 123 -9.37 20.48 -10.86
CA GLN A 123 -8.19 21.22 -10.41
C GLN A 123 -7.98 21.07 -8.91
N GLU A 124 -6.71 20.98 -8.49
CA GLU A 124 -6.29 21.03 -7.09
C GLU A 124 -4.94 21.77 -6.97
N PRO A 125 -4.89 22.94 -6.30
CA PRO A 125 -6.05 23.80 -5.98
C PRO A 125 -6.59 24.44 -7.28
N VAL A 126 -7.60 25.31 -7.19
CA VAL A 126 -8.08 26.08 -8.35
C VAL A 126 -7.00 27.05 -8.84
N TRP A 127 -6.77 27.13 -10.15
CA TRP A 127 -5.86 28.11 -10.75
C TRP A 127 -6.26 29.56 -10.38
N PRO A 128 -5.33 30.47 -10.03
CA PRO A 128 -3.87 30.38 -10.12
C PRO A 128 -3.16 30.01 -8.81
N TYR A 129 -3.84 29.37 -7.87
CA TYR A 129 -3.20 28.96 -6.62
C TYR A 129 -2.32 27.73 -6.86
N LEU A 130 -1.24 27.61 -6.08
CA LEU A 130 -0.35 26.45 -6.08
C LEU A 130 -0.30 25.85 -4.67
N LEU A 131 -0.21 24.52 -4.60
CA LEU A 131 0.04 23.78 -3.37
C LEU A 131 1.53 23.42 -3.26
N ALA A 132 2.11 23.46 -2.06
CA ALA A 132 3.47 23.00 -1.84
C ALA A 132 3.50 21.49 -1.60
N THR A 133 4.25 20.74 -2.40
CA THR A 133 4.31 19.27 -2.30
C THR A 133 5.72 18.71 -2.51
N ARG A 134 5.89 17.48 -2.05
CA ARG A 134 7.11 16.65 -2.15
C ARG A 134 6.78 15.21 -2.55
N THR A 135 5.52 14.91 -2.86
CA THR A 135 4.99 13.54 -2.94
C THR A 135 4.53 13.14 -4.32
N LEU A 136 4.57 14.04 -5.31
CA LEU A 136 4.18 13.68 -6.68
C LEU A 136 5.21 12.69 -7.24
N PRO A 137 4.75 11.61 -7.91
CA PRO A 137 5.62 10.49 -8.28
C PRO A 137 6.62 10.83 -9.41
N PHE A 138 6.40 11.93 -10.12
CA PHE A 138 7.19 12.39 -11.27
C PHE A 138 8.06 13.63 -10.95
N LEU A 139 8.35 13.91 -9.68
CA LEU A 139 9.16 15.08 -9.31
C LEU A 139 10.66 14.80 -9.39
N PRO A 140 11.42 15.62 -10.14
CA PRO A 140 12.88 15.62 -10.05
C PRO A 140 13.41 16.56 -8.95
N TRP A 141 12.53 17.21 -8.18
CA TRP A 141 12.86 18.23 -7.18
C TRP A 141 12.53 17.79 -5.76
N THR A 142 13.27 18.32 -4.78
CA THR A 142 13.05 18.02 -3.35
C THR A 142 11.73 18.57 -2.81
N SER A 143 11.31 19.74 -3.30
CA SER A 143 10.03 20.37 -3.00
C SER A 143 9.66 21.34 -4.12
N VAL A 144 8.37 21.38 -4.44
CA VAL A 144 7.82 22.25 -5.48
C VAL A 144 6.53 22.88 -5.02
N ARG A 145 6.15 23.97 -5.68
CA ARG A 145 4.78 24.44 -5.75
C ARG A 145 4.14 23.84 -7.00
N ALA A 146 2.94 23.30 -6.90
CA ALA A 146 2.29 22.63 -8.01
C ALA A 146 0.82 23.03 -8.15
N HIS A 147 0.34 23.00 -9.38
CA HIS A 147 -1.08 23.03 -9.71
C HIS A 147 -1.43 21.78 -10.48
N LEU A 148 -2.40 21.03 -10.00
CA LEU A 148 -2.72 19.70 -10.50
C LEU A 148 -4.05 19.77 -11.23
N ALA A 149 -4.09 19.31 -12.48
CA ALA A 149 -5.32 19.19 -13.23
C ALA A 149 -5.48 17.74 -13.69
N VAL A 150 -6.43 17.00 -13.11
CA VAL A 150 -6.62 15.57 -13.37
C VAL A 150 -7.95 15.33 -14.08
N GLN A 151 -7.97 14.37 -15.01
CA GLN A 151 -9.23 13.96 -15.65
C GLN A 151 -9.99 13.05 -14.70
N ARG A 152 -11.27 13.35 -14.43
CA ARG A 152 -12.12 12.47 -13.60
C ARG A 152 -12.31 11.09 -14.23
N VAL A 153 -12.35 11.05 -15.56
CA VAL A 153 -12.51 9.84 -16.34
C VAL A 153 -11.55 9.93 -17.52
N LEU A 154 -10.53 9.08 -17.55
CA LEU A 154 -9.69 8.94 -18.74
C LEU A 154 -10.52 8.34 -19.90
N PRO A 155 -10.48 8.93 -21.12
CA PRO A 155 -11.17 8.39 -22.29
C PRO A 155 -10.91 6.88 -22.48
N PRO A 156 -11.93 6.06 -22.80
CA PRO A 156 -11.77 4.62 -22.98
C PRO A 156 -10.66 4.24 -23.96
N GLU A 157 -10.48 5.03 -25.02
CA GLU A 157 -9.45 4.85 -26.04
C GLU A 157 -8.05 5.03 -25.46
N ALA A 158 -7.86 6.05 -24.62
CA ALA A 158 -6.59 6.33 -23.95
C ALA A 158 -6.18 5.26 -22.92
N ARG A 159 -7.13 4.44 -22.44
CA ARG A 159 -6.86 3.31 -21.53
C ARG A 159 -6.28 2.10 -22.24
N ARG A 160 -6.54 1.93 -23.54
CA ARG A 160 -6.12 0.75 -24.32
C ARG A 160 -4.60 0.50 -24.28
N PRO A 161 -3.71 1.50 -24.52
CA PRO A 161 -2.28 1.26 -24.43
C PRO A 161 -1.82 0.85 -23.02
N LEU A 162 -2.58 1.18 -21.97
CA LEU A 162 -2.25 0.83 -20.57
C LEU A 162 -2.55 -0.63 -20.24
N GLN A 163 -3.21 -1.36 -21.13
CA GLN A 163 -3.43 -2.80 -21.02
C GLN A 163 -2.26 -3.63 -21.57
N ASP A 164 -1.35 -3.01 -22.34
CA ASP A 164 -0.14 -3.66 -22.87
C ASP A 164 1.04 -3.43 -21.90
N PRO A 165 1.56 -4.49 -21.24
CA PRO A 165 2.67 -4.36 -20.29
C PRO A 165 3.93 -3.73 -20.88
N ARG A 166 4.17 -3.88 -22.20
CA ARG A 166 5.33 -3.29 -22.87
C ARG A 166 5.17 -1.79 -23.07
N ALA A 167 3.96 -1.34 -23.41
CA ALA A 167 3.67 0.08 -23.52
C ALA A 167 3.73 0.75 -22.14
N VAL A 168 3.20 0.09 -21.11
CA VAL A 168 3.33 0.52 -19.71
C VAL A 168 4.80 0.63 -19.30
N GLY A 169 5.61 -0.41 -19.51
CA GLY A 169 7.04 -0.37 -19.19
C GLY A 169 7.76 0.76 -19.92
N TRP A 170 7.50 0.91 -21.22
CA TRP A 170 8.09 1.97 -22.04
C TRP A 170 7.75 3.39 -21.54
N LEU A 171 6.49 3.60 -21.12
CA LEU A 171 6.02 4.87 -20.54
C LEU A 171 6.65 5.11 -19.17
N SER A 172 6.59 4.13 -18.27
CA SER A 172 7.12 4.24 -16.91
C SER A 172 8.61 4.56 -16.91
N ASP A 173 9.39 3.93 -17.79
CA ASP A 173 10.83 4.18 -17.92
C ASP A 173 11.15 5.62 -18.33
N ARG A 174 10.31 6.24 -19.18
CA ARG A 174 10.54 7.57 -19.75
C ARG A 174 9.92 8.70 -18.95
N LEU A 175 8.83 8.42 -18.24
CA LEU A 175 8.22 9.34 -17.30
C LEU A 175 8.84 9.25 -15.90
N HIS A 176 9.65 8.21 -15.65
CA HIS A 176 10.35 7.92 -14.40
C HIS A 176 9.43 7.64 -13.20
N PHE A 177 8.21 7.14 -13.46
CA PHE A 177 7.31 6.64 -12.43
C PHE A 177 6.43 5.51 -12.94
N ASP A 178 5.93 4.65 -12.03
CA ASP A 178 5.04 3.55 -12.38
C ASP A 178 3.63 4.06 -12.69
N VAL A 179 3.28 4.10 -13.97
CA VAL A 179 1.99 4.62 -14.46
C VAL A 179 0.78 3.77 -14.05
N LEU A 180 0.96 2.49 -13.70
CA LEU A 180 -0.14 1.65 -13.21
C LEU A 180 -0.35 1.83 -11.71
N LYS A 181 0.73 1.93 -10.94
CA LYS A 181 0.66 2.25 -9.50
C LYS A 181 0.05 3.64 -9.25
N HIS A 182 0.27 4.56 -10.18
CA HIS A 182 -0.13 5.96 -10.12
C HIS A 182 -1.11 6.32 -11.26
N SER A 183 -2.07 5.43 -11.50
CA SER A 183 -3.03 5.54 -12.61
C SER A 183 -3.90 6.80 -12.56
N GLU A 184 -4.06 7.42 -11.40
CA GLU A 184 -4.77 8.69 -11.19
C GLU A 184 -4.14 9.88 -11.93
N TRP A 185 -2.86 9.80 -12.28
CA TRP A 185 -2.16 10.84 -13.04
C TRP A 185 -2.29 10.66 -14.55
N MET A 186 -2.86 9.55 -15.02
CA MET A 186 -3.07 9.32 -16.45
C MET A 186 -4.14 10.27 -16.98
N GLY A 187 -3.78 10.99 -18.03
CA GLY A 187 -4.55 12.07 -18.62
C GLY A 187 -4.39 13.41 -17.89
N SER A 188 -3.55 13.52 -16.86
CA SER A 188 -3.39 14.78 -16.12
C SER A 188 -2.59 15.83 -16.90
N VAL A 189 -2.79 17.10 -16.53
CA VAL A 189 -1.98 18.26 -16.92
C VAL A 189 -1.55 18.95 -15.63
N SER A 190 -0.30 18.78 -15.23
CA SER A 190 0.24 19.35 -13.99
C SER A 190 1.21 20.49 -14.30
N LEU A 191 1.20 21.54 -13.49
CA LEU A 191 2.24 22.57 -13.48
C LEU A 191 3.10 22.40 -12.22
N VAL A 192 4.41 22.40 -12.39
CA VAL A 192 5.41 22.21 -11.34
C VAL A 192 6.37 23.39 -11.34
N ALA A 193 6.47 24.08 -10.20
CA ALA A 193 7.25 25.28 -9.98
C ALA A 193 8.22 25.05 -8.79
N PRO A 194 9.49 24.68 -9.04
CA PRO A 194 10.51 24.45 -8.01
C PRO A 194 10.80 25.68 -7.17
N ASN A 195 11.38 25.57 -5.98
CA ASN A 195 11.72 26.75 -5.17
C ASN A 195 12.58 27.77 -5.97
N PRO A 196 12.06 29.00 -6.22
CA PRO A 196 12.75 29.96 -7.07
C PRO A 196 13.81 30.77 -6.32
N VAL A 197 13.79 30.76 -4.98
CA VAL A 197 14.71 31.55 -4.14
C VAL A 197 15.85 30.69 -3.61
N LEU A 198 15.57 29.47 -3.17
CA LEU A 198 16.55 28.58 -2.54
C LEU A 198 16.79 27.32 -3.37
N ARG A 199 18.05 26.90 -3.45
CA ARG A 199 18.46 25.57 -3.94
C ARG A 199 18.21 24.49 -2.89
N GLU A 200 18.49 24.82 -1.63
CA GLU A 200 18.49 23.86 -0.54
C GLU A 200 18.20 24.58 0.79
N VAL A 201 17.49 23.87 1.68
CA VAL A 201 17.39 24.20 3.10
C VAL A 201 17.97 23.02 3.84
N ALA A 202 19.23 23.12 4.28
CA ALA A 202 19.84 22.11 5.12
C ALA A 202 19.44 22.36 6.57
N HIS A 203 19.09 21.28 7.27
CA HIS A 203 18.64 21.32 8.65
C HIS A 203 19.32 20.20 9.42
N THR A 204 20.07 20.57 10.46
CA THR A 204 20.80 19.63 11.32
C THR A 204 20.54 19.97 12.78
N LEU A 205 20.52 18.95 13.64
CA LEU A 205 20.60 19.14 15.08
C LEU A 205 22.05 19.40 15.45
N GLY A 206 22.29 20.48 16.19
CA GLY A 206 23.55 20.64 16.89
C GLY A 206 23.34 20.64 18.39
N VAL A 207 24.40 20.27 19.09
CA VAL A 207 24.44 20.10 20.55
C VAL A 207 25.67 20.83 21.06
N ALA A 208 25.51 21.68 22.06
CA ALA A 208 26.59 22.36 22.76
C ALA A 208 26.18 22.62 24.21
N ASP A 209 27.06 22.32 25.16
CA ASP A 209 26.85 22.58 26.59
C ASP A 209 25.48 22.09 27.12
N ASP A 210 25.08 20.87 26.74
CA ASP A 210 23.77 20.25 27.02
C ASP A 210 22.53 20.99 26.48
N GLU A 211 22.74 22.04 25.68
CA GLU A 211 21.70 22.70 24.90
C GLU A 211 21.65 22.17 23.47
N GLU A 212 20.42 22.05 22.96
CA GLU A 212 20.18 21.61 21.61
C GLU A 212 19.63 22.74 20.75
N PHE A 213 20.03 22.76 19.49
CA PHE A 213 19.63 23.77 18.54
C PHE A 213 19.43 23.18 17.15
N SER A 214 18.50 23.78 16.41
CA SER A 214 18.38 23.56 14.98
C SER A 214 19.29 24.53 14.24
N ASP A 215 20.24 23.97 13.50
CA ASP A 215 21.09 24.69 12.57
C ASP A 215 20.48 24.64 11.17
N PHE A 216 20.13 25.81 10.66
CA PHE A 216 19.60 25.99 9.31
C PHE A 216 20.63 26.65 8.42
N ARG A 217 20.88 26.04 7.25
CA ARG A 217 21.66 26.64 6.17
C ARG A 217 20.78 26.80 4.93
N PHE A 218 20.58 28.03 4.51
CA PHE A 218 19.80 28.41 3.32
C PHE A 218 20.75 28.67 2.16
N VAL A 219 20.71 27.81 1.14
CA VAL A 219 21.52 27.96 -0.07
C VAL A 219 20.71 28.74 -1.10
N VAL A 220 21.01 30.04 -1.25
CA VAL A 220 20.26 30.96 -2.13
C VAL A 220 20.64 30.76 -3.60
N ARG A 221 19.67 30.87 -4.50
CA ARG A 221 19.88 30.87 -5.96
C ARG A 221 20.56 32.16 -6.42
N ASN A 222 21.25 32.09 -7.55
CA ASN A 222 21.95 33.25 -8.09
C ASN A 222 20.97 34.38 -8.43
N GLY A 223 21.29 35.60 -8.00
CA GLY A 223 20.45 36.79 -8.20
C GLY A 223 19.21 36.91 -7.30
N GLN A 224 19.02 35.99 -6.34
CA GLN A 224 17.90 36.03 -5.40
C GLN A 224 18.35 36.50 -4.01
N THR A 225 17.41 36.97 -3.18
CA THR A 225 17.66 37.40 -1.80
C THR A 225 16.78 36.64 -0.81
N LEU A 226 17.13 36.70 0.48
CA LEU A 226 16.36 36.09 1.57
C LEU A 226 15.19 36.99 2.03
N ASP A 227 15.00 38.14 1.38
CA ASP A 227 14.04 39.14 1.84
C ASP A 227 12.60 38.63 1.74
N GLY A 228 11.83 38.91 2.79
CA GLY A 228 10.44 38.46 2.90
C GLY A 228 10.26 36.97 3.21
N LEU A 229 11.35 36.22 3.45
CA LEU A 229 11.26 34.83 3.90
C LEU A 229 11.07 34.72 5.42
N THR A 230 10.16 33.84 5.82
CA THR A 230 9.86 33.51 7.21
C THR A 230 9.94 31.99 7.40
N LEU A 231 10.71 31.56 8.40
CA LEU A 231 10.76 30.19 8.86
C LEU A 231 9.78 30.00 10.01
N HIS A 232 8.80 29.13 9.84
CA HIS A 232 7.94 28.63 10.91
C HIS A 232 8.51 27.31 11.40
N LEU A 233 9.06 27.28 12.62
CA LEU A 233 9.62 26.10 13.24
C LEU A 233 8.62 25.54 14.26
N THR A 234 8.34 24.24 14.19
CA THR A 234 7.52 23.54 15.19
C THR A 234 8.32 22.42 15.84
N GLU A 235 8.20 22.34 17.17
CA GLU A 235 8.87 21.33 17.97
C GLU A 235 7.82 20.40 18.58
N HIS A 236 7.89 19.12 18.18
CA HIS A 236 6.94 18.10 18.59
C HIS A 236 7.55 17.19 19.67
N ARG A 237 6.69 16.77 20.58
CA ARG A 237 6.89 15.76 21.63
C ARG A 237 5.82 14.67 21.47
N PRO A 238 5.97 13.49 22.11
CA PRO A 238 4.98 12.41 21.99
C PRO A 238 3.53 12.86 22.28
N ASN A 239 3.34 13.79 23.22
CA ASN A 239 2.01 14.24 23.64
C ASN A 239 1.57 15.60 23.05
N GLY A 240 2.32 16.20 22.11
CA GLY A 240 1.91 17.47 21.51
C GLY A 240 3.06 18.35 21.00
N ILE A 241 2.75 19.63 20.79
CA ILE A 241 3.70 20.65 20.31
C ILE A 241 4.16 21.48 21.52
N VAL A 242 5.47 21.55 21.75
CA VAL A 242 6.05 22.31 22.87
C VAL A 242 6.47 23.72 22.46
N ALA A 243 6.78 23.95 21.19
CA ALA A 243 7.15 25.26 20.68
C ALA A 243 6.71 25.48 19.24
N HIS A 244 6.26 26.70 18.94
CA HIS A 244 6.10 27.24 17.59
C HIS A 244 6.79 28.59 17.51
N ARG A 245 7.67 28.79 16.52
CA ARG A 245 8.41 30.05 16.33
C ARG A 245 8.35 30.49 14.88
N ALA A 246 7.98 31.74 14.64
CA ALA A 246 8.07 32.38 13.33
C ALA A 246 9.30 33.31 13.32
N LEU A 247 10.27 33.02 12.45
CA LEU A 247 11.57 33.66 12.42
C LEU A 247 11.80 34.27 11.03
N THR A 248 12.02 35.59 10.97
CA THR A 248 12.42 36.24 9.72
C THR A 248 13.85 35.83 9.35
N ILE A 249 14.05 35.35 8.13
CA ILE A 249 15.37 34.92 7.67
C ILE A 249 16.12 36.15 7.16
N ARG A 250 17.23 36.48 7.82
CA ARG A 250 18.08 37.64 7.47
C ARG A 250 19.46 37.26 6.99
N ARG A 251 19.87 36.00 7.20
CA ARG A 251 21.21 35.49 6.91
C ARG A 251 21.13 34.08 6.35
N PRO A 252 22.09 33.65 5.52
CA PRO A 252 22.14 32.28 4.97
C PRO A 252 22.30 31.18 6.02
N TYR A 253 22.68 31.53 7.25
CA TYR A 253 22.77 30.60 8.37
C TYR A 253 22.01 31.16 9.57
N MET A 254 21.24 30.28 10.23
CA MET A 254 20.49 30.61 11.43
C MET A 254 20.52 29.44 12.40
N ARG A 255 20.83 29.74 13.66
CA ARG A 255 20.76 28.79 14.78
C ARG A 255 19.56 29.13 15.64
N VAL A 256 18.77 28.12 15.99
CA VAL A 256 17.56 28.28 16.82
C VAL A 256 17.61 27.30 17.99
N ALA A 257 17.75 27.83 19.21
CA ALA A 257 17.78 27.02 20.43
C ALA A 257 16.43 26.35 20.73
N HIS A 258 16.46 25.07 21.09
CA HIS A 258 15.29 24.29 21.50
C HIS A 258 14.98 24.41 22.98
N ILE A 259 13.78 23.96 23.37
CA ILE A 259 13.41 23.89 24.79
C ILE A 259 13.82 22.51 25.32
N GLY A 260 15.03 22.46 25.87
CA GLY A 260 15.65 21.22 26.33
C GLY A 260 15.89 20.23 25.19
N ARG A 261 15.72 18.94 25.48
CA ARG A 261 16.01 17.86 24.54
C ARG A 261 14.99 17.78 23.40
N THR A 262 15.47 17.92 22.17
CA THR A 262 14.73 17.91 20.91
C THR A 262 14.34 16.49 20.51
N GLU A 263 13.04 16.27 20.30
CA GLU A 263 12.52 14.98 19.81
C GLU A 263 12.27 15.01 18.31
N ARG A 264 11.33 15.83 17.86
CA ARG A 264 10.94 15.96 16.46
C ARG A 264 10.80 17.42 16.10
N VAL A 265 11.32 17.80 14.93
CA VAL A 265 11.26 19.17 14.45
C VAL A 265 10.67 19.18 13.05
N GLY A 266 9.66 20.01 12.85
CA GLY A 266 9.09 20.32 11.55
C GLY A 266 9.31 21.78 11.22
N PHE A 267 9.30 22.13 9.95
CA PHE A 267 9.34 23.53 9.56
C PHE A 267 8.55 23.82 8.28
N ILE A 268 8.11 25.07 8.16
CA ILE A 268 7.53 25.63 6.94
C ILE A 268 8.31 26.89 6.60
N LEU A 269 8.84 26.95 5.38
CA LEU A 269 9.45 28.14 4.82
C LEU A 269 8.42 28.86 3.94
N ALA A 270 8.04 30.06 4.35
CA ALA A 270 7.09 30.88 3.63
C ALA A 270 7.70 32.19 3.13
N CYS A 271 7.18 32.69 2.03
CA CYS A 271 7.50 33.98 1.44
C CYS A 271 6.22 34.80 1.32
N SER A 272 6.25 36.07 1.74
CA SER A 272 5.08 36.94 1.74
C SER A 272 4.42 37.10 0.36
N SER A 273 5.20 37.10 -0.73
CA SER A 273 4.69 37.20 -2.10
C SER A 273 4.43 35.85 -2.76
N ARG A 274 5.20 34.81 -2.42
CA ARG A 274 5.21 33.52 -3.14
C ARG A 274 4.48 32.38 -2.44
N GLY A 275 4.06 32.58 -1.19
CA GLY A 275 3.46 31.54 -0.35
C GLY A 275 4.49 30.58 0.21
N VAL A 276 4.09 29.33 0.43
CA VAL A 276 4.98 28.27 0.95
C VAL A 276 5.97 27.84 -0.13
N LEU A 277 7.27 27.90 0.20
CA LEU A 277 8.37 27.56 -0.71
C LEU A 277 9.02 26.20 -0.41
N ALA A 278 9.02 25.80 0.87
CA ALA A 278 9.50 24.50 1.31
C ALA A 278 8.84 24.13 2.63
N TRP A 279 8.72 22.83 2.90
CA TRP A 279 8.25 22.35 4.19
C TRP A 279 8.83 20.98 4.52
N HIS A 280 8.88 20.70 5.80
CA HIS A 280 9.36 19.44 6.35
C HIS A 280 8.45 19.00 7.48
N GLU A 281 7.97 17.77 7.41
CA GLU A 281 7.21 17.16 8.49
C GLU A 281 8.06 17.04 9.76
N PRO A 282 7.43 17.03 10.94
CA PRO A 282 8.16 16.78 12.18
C PRO A 282 8.86 15.42 12.17
N THR A 283 10.17 15.40 11.99
CA THR A 283 10.98 14.18 12.00
C THR A 283 11.97 14.18 13.16
N PRO A 284 12.29 13.00 13.71
CA PRO A 284 13.32 12.89 14.73
C PRO A 284 14.72 12.99 14.15
N PHE A 285 15.69 13.29 15.00
CA PHE A 285 17.11 13.21 14.65
C PHE A 285 17.70 11.85 15.05
N ILE A 286 18.61 11.34 14.22
CA ILE A 286 19.45 10.19 14.56
C ILE A 286 20.53 10.68 15.51
N ARG A 287 20.61 10.09 16.71
CA ARG A 287 21.57 10.47 17.75
C ARG A 287 22.72 9.47 17.88
N SER A 288 22.40 8.18 17.77
CA SER A 288 23.37 7.10 17.77
C SER A 288 22.92 5.98 16.82
N ALA A 289 23.89 5.21 16.34
CA ALA A 289 23.67 4.02 15.54
C ALA A 289 24.58 2.90 16.07
N THR A 290 23.99 1.75 16.40
CA THR A 290 24.74 0.57 16.83
C THR A 290 24.85 -0.41 15.67
N LEU A 291 26.07 -0.72 15.26
CA LEU A 291 26.38 -1.75 14.28
C LEU A 291 26.74 -3.04 15.03
N GLU A 292 25.98 -4.10 14.76
CA GLU A 292 26.28 -5.45 15.23
C GLU A 292 26.88 -6.25 14.06
N VAL A 293 28.18 -6.56 14.14
CA VAL A 293 28.87 -7.32 13.09
C VAL A 293 28.96 -8.78 13.50
N ASN A 294 28.03 -9.57 12.98
CA ASN A 294 27.96 -11.01 13.17
C ASN A 294 28.98 -11.73 12.26
N VAL A 295 29.92 -12.47 12.85
CA VAL A 295 30.92 -13.25 12.11
C VAL A 295 30.39 -14.66 11.86
N ILE A 296 30.37 -15.06 10.58
CA ILE A 296 30.08 -16.44 10.20
C ILE A 296 31.32 -17.27 10.52
N GLU A 297 31.24 -18.07 11.57
CA GLU A 297 32.39 -18.82 12.12
C GLU A 297 32.54 -20.21 11.49
N ALA A 298 31.43 -20.84 11.06
CA ALA A 298 31.45 -22.15 10.40
C ALA A 298 30.21 -22.38 9.52
N GLU A 299 30.30 -23.31 8.56
CA GLU A 299 29.12 -23.87 7.88
C GLU A 299 28.78 -25.23 8.51
N LYS A 300 27.57 -25.36 9.05
CA LYS A 300 27.00 -26.63 9.51
C LYS A 300 26.26 -27.28 8.35
N GLU A 301 26.74 -28.44 7.90
CA GLU A 301 26.01 -29.29 6.96
C GLU A 301 24.95 -30.09 7.72
N VAL A 302 23.68 -29.85 7.42
CA VAL A 302 22.54 -30.57 7.98
C VAL A 302 22.10 -31.60 6.96
N SER A 303 22.21 -32.88 7.32
CA SER A 303 21.71 -33.99 6.51
C SER A 303 20.35 -34.43 7.03
N ILE A 304 19.32 -34.27 6.20
CA ILE A 304 17.99 -34.81 6.45
C ILE A 304 17.95 -36.23 5.87
N PRO A 305 17.78 -37.27 6.70
CA PRO A 305 17.70 -38.64 6.21
C PRO A 305 16.43 -38.86 5.37
N ALA A 306 16.53 -39.71 4.35
CA ALA A 306 15.40 -40.06 3.50
C ALA A 306 14.29 -40.73 4.32
N THR A 307 13.05 -40.43 4.00
CA THR A 307 11.88 -41.18 4.47
C THR A 307 11.15 -41.79 3.27
N HIS A 308 10.20 -42.70 3.53
CA HIS A 308 9.48 -43.45 2.50
C HIS A 308 8.77 -42.58 1.42
N LYS A 309 8.66 -41.25 1.62
CA LYS A 309 8.03 -40.29 0.70
C LYS A 309 8.94 -39.16 0.19
N GLN A 310 10.19 -39.05 0.66
CA GLN A 310 11.11 -37.97 0.23
C GLN A 310 12.57 -38.45 0.25
N SER A 311 13.32 -38.07 -0.80
CA SER A 311 14.76 -38.32 -0.93
C SER A 311 15.56 -37.56 0.14
N ALA A 312 16.70 -38.12 0.54
CA ALA A 312 17.60 -37.46 1.47
C ALA A 312 18.04 -36.10 0.92
N GLU A 313 18.00 -35.08 1.77
CA GLU A 313 18.36 -33.71 1.42
C GLU A 313 19.52 -33.26 2.31
N ARG A 314 20.50 -32.57 1.73
CA ARG A 314 21.57 -31.93 2.48
C ARG A 314 21.51 -30.44 2.22
N TYR A 315 21.51 -29.64 3.28
CA TYR A 315 21.68 -28.21 3.15
C TYR A 315 22.72 -27.71 4.15
N ARG A 316 23.48 -26.70 3.74
CA ARG A 316 24.46 -26.05 4.60
C ARG A 316 23.84 -24.80 5.20
N THR A 317 23.98 -24.63 6.51
CA THR A 317 23.60 -23.40 7.19
C THR A 317 24.82 -22.77 7.84
N ARG A 318 24.91 -21.45 7.78
CA ARG A 318 26.01 -20.69 8.36
C ARG A 318 25.77 -20.54 9.86
N MET A 319 26.69 -21.05 10.67
CA MET A 319 26.75 -20.77 12.10
C MET A 319 27.41 -19.41 12.30
N VAL A 320 26.67 -18.51 12.93
CA VAL A 320 27.14 -17.19 13.34
C VAL A 320 27.50 -17.27 14.82
N SER A 321 28.69 -16.82 15.21
CA SER A 321 29.03 -16.59 16.61
C SER A 321 29.21 -15.11 16.90
N GLY A 322 29.08 -14.78 18.20
CA GLY A 322 28.83 -13.45 18.73
C GLY A 322 29.62 -12.34 18.07
N GLY A 323 28.88 -11.40 17.49
CA GLY A 323 29.43 -10.26 16.81
C GLY A 323 29.96 -9.18 17.75
N GLY A 324 31.05 -8.54 17.36
CA GLY A 324 31.45 -7.28 17.98
C GLY A 324 30.37 -6.22 17.74
N HIS A 325 30.02 -5.45 18.77
CA HIS A 325 29.17 -4.28 18.63
C HIS A 325 30.04 -3.03 18.56
N SER A 326 29.72 -2.13 17.63
CA SER A 326 30.30 -0.79 17.56
C SER A 326 29.16 0.21 17.62
N THR A 327 29.20 1.13 18.58
CA THR A 327 28.21 2.20 18.69
C THR A 327 28.85 3.50 18.20
N LEU A 328 28.25 4.09 17.18
CA LEU A 328 28.57 5.43 16.70
C LEU A 328 27.62 6.42 17.40
N GLY A 329 28.19 7.42 18.07
CA GLY A 329 27.44 8.38 18.90
C GLY A 329 27.43 7.98 20.38
N GLU A 330 27.00 8.90 21.24
CA GLU A 330 26.91 8.66 22.68
C GLU A 330 25.52 8.10 23.03
N PRO A 331 25.42 6.84 23.49
CA PRO A 331 24.16 6.32 23.99
C PRO A 331 23.81 7.03 25.30
N ASP A 332 22.53 7.42 25.46
CA ASP A 332 22.08 7.98 26.73
C ASP A 332 22.34 6.98 27.87
N THR A 333 22.97 7.45 28.95
CA THR A 333 23.21 6.65 30.15
C THR A 333 21.92 6.33 30.92
N GLU A 334 20.87 7.16 30.76
CA GLU A 334 19.52 6.92 31.27
C GLU A 334 18.45 7.29 30.24
N PRO A 335 17.39 6.48 30.08
CA PRO A 335 16.34 6.76 29.11
C PRO A 335 15.49 7.97 29.56
N HIS A 336 15.62 9.09 28.83
CA HIS A 336 14.79 10.27 29.04
C HIS A 336 13.28 9.93 28.90
N VAL A 337 12.40 10.66 29.62
CA VAL A 337 10.95 10.37 29.66
C VAL A 337 10.31 10.34 28.26
N THR A 338 10.80 11.15 27.33
CA THR A 338 10.35 11.15 25.93
C THR A 338 10.68 9.84 25.22
N THR A 339 11.85 9.25 25.46
CA THR A 339 12.24 7.94 24.94
C THR A 339 11.30 6.85 25.44
N VAL A 340 10.94 6.87 26.73
CA VAL A 340 10.00 5.91 27.33
C VAL A 340 8.62 6.02 26.67
N LEU A 341 8.08 7.24 26.58
CA LEU A 341 6.78 7.50 25.97
C LEU A 341 6.74 7.11 24.49
N ARG A 342 7.82 7.38 23.75
CA ARG A 342 7.96 7.01 22.34
C ARG A 342 8.03 5.51 22.14
N THR A 343 8.81 4.79 22.94
CA THR A 343 8.86 3.33 22.88
C THR A 343 7.48 2.74 23.16
N ALA A 344 6.75 3.27 24.15
CA ALA A 344 5.38 2.85 24.42
C ALA A 344 4.42 3.18 23.25
N GLU A 345 4.57 4.33 22.59
CA GLU A 345 3.80 4.68 21.39
C GLU A 345 4.09 3.75 20.21
N ILE A 346 5.36 3.46 19.92
CA ILE A 346 5.77 2.50 18.89
C ILE A 346 5.20 1.12 19.19
N MET A 347 5.25 0.68 20.45
CA MET A 347 4.68 -0.61 20.86
C MET A 347 3.16 -0.62 20.70
N ARG A 348 2.46 0.46 21.05
CA ARG A 348 1.00 0.60 20.82
C ARG A 348 0.67 0.60 19.33
N ALA A 349 1.37 1.38 18.51
CA ALA A 349 1.16 1.44 17.07
C ALA A 349 1.44 0.08 16.41
N HIS A 350 2.48 -0.63 16.86
CA HIS A 350 2.74 -2.00 16.43
C HIS A 350 1.63 -2.96 16.85
N GLN A 351 1.15 -2.89 18.09
CA GLN A 351 0.02 -3.69 18.57
C GLN A 351 -1.28 -3.37 17.82
N GLU A 352 -1.54 -2.10 17.51
CA GLU A 352 -2.67 -1.67 16.68
C GLU A 352 -2.53 -2.16 15.25
N GLN A 353 -1.34 -2.11 14.66
CA GLN A 353 -1.06 -2.64 13.33
C GLN A 353 -1.22 -4.17 13.29
N VAL A 354 -0.83 -4.88 14.36
CA VAL A 354 -1.09 -6.31 14.55
C VAL A 354 -2.60 -6.59 14.72
N ALA A 355 -3.32 -5.74 15.45
CA ALA A 355 -4.77 -5.84 15.57
C ALA A 355 -5.47 -5.57 14.23
N GLN A 356 -4.98 -4.62 13.43
CA GLN A 356 -5.48 -4.29 12.09
C GLN A 356 -5.15 -5.38 11.06
N SER A 357 -3.97 -6.02 11.17
CA SER A 357 -3.62 -7.21 10.37
C SER A 357 -4.39 -8.46 10.81
N GLY A 358 -5.09 -8.37 11.94
CA GLY A 358 -5.89 -9.45 12.50
C GLY A 358 -5.08 -10.59 13.11
N GLN A 359 -3.76 -10.52 13.08
CA GLN A 359 -2.90 -11.63 13.48
C GLN A 359 -3.07 -11.97 14.96
N ARG A 360 -3.33 -13.25 15.25
CA ARG A 360 -3.40 -13.76 16.62
C ARG A 360 -2.67 -15.09 16.74
N LEU A 361 -1.78 -15.17 17.73
CA LEU A 361 -1.09 -16.40 18.13
C LEU A 361 -1.84 -17.02 19.30
N PHE A 362 -2.11 -18.32 19.22
CA PHE A 362 -2.65 -19.12 20.32
C PHE A 362 -1.62 -20.17 20.73
N HIS A 363 -1.47 -20.39 22.04
CA HIS A 363 -0.62 -21.45 22.57
C HIS A 363 -1.13 -21.95 23.92
N GLY A 364 -1.54 -23.22 24.00
CA GLY A 364 -1.96 -23.86 25.25
C GLY A 364 -3.33 -23.42 25.78
N ASP A 365 -4.03 -22.50 25.09
CA ASP A 365 -5.38 -22.05 25.45
C ASP A 365 -6.37 -22.28 24.29
N GLN A 366 -6.98 -23.48 24.28
CA GLN A 366 -8.01 -23.83 23.31
C GLN A 366 -9.31 -23.03 23.52
N ALA A 367 -9.62 -22.61 24.76
CA ALA A 367 -10.86 -21.90 25.06
C ALA A 367 -10.83 -20.47 24.46
N GLU A 368 -9.70 -19.77 24.62
CA GLU A 368 -9.46 -18.47 24.01
C GLU A 368 -9.52 -18.54 22.48
N ALA A 369 -8.83 -19.52 21.89
CA ALA A 369 -8.82 -19.72 20.44
C ALA A 369 -10.21 -20.00 19.87
N THR A 370 -10.97 -20.87 20.54
CA THR A 370 -12.35 -21.19 20.16
C THR A 370 -13.25 -19.96 20.27
N LYS A 371 -13.13 -19.20 21.36
CA LYS A 371 -13.91 -17.96 21.56
C LYS A 371 -13.61 -16.92 20.48
N TYR A 372 -12.34 -16.78 20.10
CA TYR A 372 -11.94 -15.85 19.04
C TYR A 372 -12.54 -16.22 17.68
N VAL A 373 -12.38 -17.49 17.25
CA VAL A 373 -12.96 -17.95 15.98
C VAL A 373 -14.47 -17.83 15.96
N ARG A 374 -15.15 -18.14 17.08
CA ARG A 374 -16.60 -17.92 17.22
C ARG A 374 -16.97 -16.46 17.05
N ALA A 375 -16.25 -15.53 17.68
CA ALA A 375 -16.50 -14.10 17.52
C ALA A 375 -16.32 -13.62 16.07
N LEU A 376 -15.37 -14.20 15.33
CA LEU A 376 -15.24 -13.92 13.88
C LEU A 376 -16.46 -14.39 13.09
N ILE A 377 -16.97 -15.60 13.37
CA ILE A 377 -18.15 -16.17 12.72
C ILE A 377 -19.43 -15.41 13.10
N GLU A 378 -19.53 -15.00 14.36
CA GLU A 378 -20.65 -14.23 14.92
C GLU A 378 -20.83 -12.88 14.21
N ALA A 379 -19.71 -12.28 13.78
CA ALA A 379 -19.69 -11.00 13.09
C ALA A 379 -20.26 -11.06 11.66
N ALA A 380 -20.37 -12.25 11.05
CA ALA A 380 -20.84 -12.42 9.68
C ALA A 380 -22.26 -11.84 9.47
N ARG A 381 -22.49 -11.19 8.33
CA ARG A 381 -23.81 -10.64 7.96
C ARG A 381 -24.44 -11.32 6.76
N HIS A 382 -23.63 -11.89 5.87
CA HIS A 382 -24.10 -12.47 4.61
C HIS A 382 -23.63 -13.92 4.43
N ARG A 383 -22.35 -14.21 4.64
CA ARG A 383 -21.80 -15.55 4.38
C ARG A 383 -20.64 -15.95 5.28
N VAL A 384 -20.53 -17.25 5.50
CA VAL A 384 -19.39 -17.91 6.14
C VAL A 384 -18.93 -19.08 5.28
N ILE A 385 -17.64 -19.16 4.95
CA ILE A 385 -17.05 -20.35 4.32
C ILE A 385 -15.97 -20.88 5.24
N ILE A 386 -16.10 -22.14 5.68
CA ILE A 386 -15.11 -22.83 6.50
C ILE A 386 -14.43 -23.88 5.63
N VAL A 387 -13.16 -23.71 5.36
CA VAL A 387 -12.32 -24.68 4.65
C VAL A 387 -11.40 -25.30 5.69
N ASP A 388 -11.64 -26.57 6.03
CA ASP A 388 -10.76 -27.33 6.91
C ASP A 388 -10.85 -28.82 6.52
N PRO A 389 -9.76 -29.42 6.01
CA PRO A 389 -9.75 -30.83 5.59
C PRO A 389 -10.10 -31.82 6.70
N TYR A 390 -9.99 -31.42 7.97
CA TYR A 390 -10.22 -32.28 9.13
C TYR A 390 -11.55 -31.97 9.86
N PHE A 391 -12.44 -31.22 9.22
CA PHE A 391 -13.72 -30.82 9.80
C PHE A 391 -14.72 -31.98 9.87
N ALA A 392 -15.26 -32.22 11.07
CA ALA A 392 -16.29 -33.24 11.35
C ALA A 392 -17.41 -32.67 12.25
N ALA A 393 -18.22 -33.55 12.85
CA ALA A 393 -19.41 -33.18 13.63
C ALA A 393 -19.08 -32.27 14.82
N ARG A 394 -17.92 -32.47 15.48
CA ARG A 394 -17.49 -31.64 16.60
C ARG A 394 -17.27 -30.19 16.18
N GLU A 395 -16.61 -29.96 15.05
CA GLU A 395 -16.31 -28.61 14.55
C GLU A 395 -17.57 -27.91 14.06
N LEU A 396 -18.53 -28.67 13.50
CA LEU A 396 -19.86 -28.16 13.16
C LEU A 396 -20.54 -27.53 14.38
N LEU A 397 -20.61 -28.27 15.49
CA LEU A 397 -21.21 -27.78 16.74
C LEU A 397 -20.38 -26.67 17.38
N SER A 398 -19.05 -26.72 17.22
CA SER A 398 -18.14 -25.78 17.86
C SER A 398 -18.04 -24.43 17.14
N PHE A 399 -18.22 -24.38 15.82
CA PHE A 399 -17.92 -23.19 15.02
C PHE A 399 -19.03 -22.82 14.05
N ALA A 400 -19.54 -23.75 13.25
CA ALA A 400 -20.50 -23.44 12.18
C ALA A 400 -21.85 -22.91 12.70
N LEU A 401 -22.22 -23.23 13.94
CA LEU A 401 -23.42 -22.74 14.61
C LEU A 401 -23.23 -21.40 15.35
N ALA A 402 -22.03 -20.79 15.30
CA ALA A 402 -21.75 -19.54 16.00
C ALA A 402 -22.29 -18.28 15.27
N THR A 403 -23.12 -18.44 14.24
CA THR A 403 -23.70 -17.31 13.49
C THR A 403 -24.88 -16.70 14.26
N SER A 404 -24.90 -15.36 14.41
CA SER A 404 -25.98 -14.65 15.12
C SER A 404 -27.16 -14.22 14.25
N TRP A 405 -27.05 -14.35 12.92
CA TRP A 405 -28.07 -13.88 11.97
C TRP A 405 -28.68 -15.04 11.19
N GLN A 406 -30.02 -15.15 11.23
CA GLN A 406 -30.79 -16.23 10.59
C GLN A 406 -30.69 -16.27 9.05
N GLY A 407 -30.11 -15.23 8.43
CA GLY A 407 -29.95 -15.12 6.97
C GLY A 407 -28.58 -15.54 6.44
N VAL A 408 -27.60 -15.84 7.30
CA VAL A 408 -26.21 -16.13 6.88
C VAL A 408 -26.10 -17.53 6.28
N ASP A 409 -25.54 -17.62 5.08
CA ASP A 409 -25.25 -18.90 4.43
C ASP A 409 -23.90 -19.43 4.90
N VAL A 410 -23.88 -20.64 5.46
CA VAL A 410 -22.65 -21.30 5.93
C VAL A 410 -22.29 -22.43 4.96
N THR A 411 -21.11 -22.36 4.34
CA THR A 411 -20.56 -23.44 3.52
C THR A 411 -19.32 -24.03 4.18
N VAL A 412 -19.30 -25.35 4.37
CA VAL A 412 -18.14 -26.07 4.89
C VAL A 412 -17.53 -26.91 3.76
N LEU A 413 -16.21 -26.84 3.61
CA LEU A 413 -15.43 -27.67 2.69
C LEU A 413 -14.48 -28.55 3.50
N THR A 414 -14.71 -29.86 3.49
CA THR A 414 -13.93 -30.88 4.24
C THR A 414 -13.41 -31.99 3.31
N SER A 415 -12.55 -32.88 3.81
CA SER A 415 -11.97 -33.97 3.01
C SER A 415 -12.73 -35.29 3.18
N ALA A 416 -12.78 -36.12 2.13
CA ALA A 416 -13.29 -37.48 2.24
C ALA A 416 -12.43 -38.34 3.18
N GLU A 417 -11.12 -38.07 3.28
CA GLU A 417 -10.18 -38.80 4.11
C GLU A 417 -10.57 -38.74 5.60
N VAL A 418 -10.88 -37.55 6.13
CA VAL A 418 -11.32 -37.43 7.53
C VAL A 418 -12.70 -38.05 7.77
N LEU A 419 -13.60 -37.94 6.79
CA LEU A 419 -14.97 -38.44 6.93
C LEU A 419 -15.06 -39.96 6.88
N GLN A 420 -14.06 -40.65 6.31
CA GLN A 420 -13.98 -42.12 6.29
C GLN A 420 -13.40 -42.72 7.57
N ALA A 421 -12.83 -41.90 8.45
CA ALA A 421 -12.32 -42.39 9.73
C ALA A 421 -13.49 -42.71 10.68
N SER A 422 -13.26 -43.65 11.61
CA SER A 422 -14.19 -43.91 12.71
C SER A 422 -14.36 -42.66 13.57
N ASP A 423 -15.59 -42.41 14.05
CA ASP A 423 -15.86 -41.31 14.96
C ASP A 423 -15.35 -41.60 16.37
N ASP A 424 -14.85 -40.56 17.05
CA ASP A 424 -14.25 -40.70 18.39
C ASP A 424 -15.32 -40.94 19.47
N THR A 425 -16.57 -40.54 19.21
CA THR A 425 -17.72 -40.70 20.12
C THR A 425 -18.64 -41.86 19.75
N ALA A 426 -18.69 -42.22 18.47
CA ALA A 426 -19.41 -43.39 17.96
C ALA A 426 -18.50 -44.26 17.06
N PRO A 427 -17.62 -45.11 17.64
CA PRO A 427 -16.60 -45.86 16.88
C PRO A 427 -17.17 -46.82 15.82
N ALA A 428 -18.44 -47.19 15.93
CA ALA A 428 -19.16 -48.03 14.97
C ALA A 428 -19.62 -47.28 13.71
N GLN A 429 -19.45 -45.96 13.66
CA GLN A 429 -19.86 -45.10 12.55
C GLN A 429 -18.67 -44.33 11.98
N GLU A 430 -18.72 -44.04 10.68
CA GLU A 430 -17.77 -43.11 10.04
C GLU A 430 -18.10 -41.66 10.46
N LYS A 431 -17.09 -40.80 10.61
CA LYS A 431 -17.27 -39.36 10.92
C LYS A 431 -18.23 -38.66 9.96
N GLY A 432 -18.28 -39.09 8.70
CA GLY A 432 -19.22 -38.59 7.69
C GLY A 432 -20.68 -38.95 7.98
N GLU A 433 -20.95 -40.12 8.57
CA GLU A 433 -22.29 -40.55 8.97
C GLU A 433 -22.78 -39.72 10.15
N VAL A 434 -21.95 -39.59 11.19
CA VAL A 434 -22.22 -38.75 12.37
C VAL A 434 -22.44 -37.28 11.98
N LEU A 435 -21.65 -36.75 11.04
CA LEU A 435 -21.81 -35.39 10.53
C LEU A 435 -23.14 -35.19 9.78
N SER A 436 -23.53 -36.13 8.92
CA SER A 436 -24.82 -36.10 8.20
C SER A 436 -26.00 -36.15 9.18
N ASP A 437 -25.93 -37.01 10.19
CA ASP A 437 -26.99 -37.14 11.20
C ASP A 437 -27.08 -35.90 12.09
N THR A 438 -25.93 -35.31 12.46
CA THR A 438 -25.89 -34.05 13.22
C THR A 438 -26.50 -32.89 12.42
N LEU A 439 -26.21 -32.78 11.11
CA LEU A 439 -26.81 -31.77 10.23
C LEU A 439 -28.33 -31.94 10.12
N LYS A 440 -28.82 -33.19 10.02
CA LYS A 440 -30.26 -33.48 10.00
C LYS A 440 -30.93 -33.09 11.31
N ALA A 441 -30.28 -33.33 12.45
CA ALA A 441 -30.79 -32.96 13.77
C ALA A 441 -30.88 -31.44 13.97
N ILE A 442 -29.93 -30.68 13.42
CA ILE A 442 -29.99 -29.19 13.40
C ILE A 442 -31.15 -28.69 12.52
N GLY A 443 -31.52 -29.45 11.48
CA GLY A 443 -32.66 -29.17 10.63
C GLY A 443 -32.54 -27.84 9.87
N LYS A 444 -33.66 -27.19 9.58
CA LYS A 444 -33.70 -25.90 8.83
C LYS A 444 -33.34 -24.68 9.68
N GLN A 445 -32.90 -24.86 10.93
CA GLN A 445 -32.59 -23.75 11.84
C GLN A 445 -31.36 -22.95 11.42
N ALA A 446 -30.46 -23.57 10.65
CA ALA A 446 -29.29 -22.92 10.07
C ALA A 446 -29.12 -23.33 8.59
N LYS A 447 -28.75 -22.37 7.72
CA LYS A 447 -28.48 -22.64 6.30
C LYS A 447 -27.05 -23.15 6.12
N ILE A 448 -26.84 -24.41 6.48
CA ILE A 448 -25.52 -25.04 6.40
C ILE A 448 -25.46 -25.99 5.20
N ARG A 449 -24.44 -25.81 4.36
CA ARG A 449 -24.10 -26.69 3.26
C ARG A 449 -22.72 -27.29 3.49
N VAL A 450 -22.58 -28.60 3.40
CA VAL A 450 -21.29 -29.29 3.51
C VAL A 450 -20.90 -29.92 2.18
N LEU A 451 -19.68 -29.60 1.76
CA LEU A 451 -19.03 -30.08 0.54
C LEU A 451 -17.81 -30.93 0.92
N VAL A 452 -17.61 -32.03 0.19
CA VAL A 452 -16.59 -33.05 0.46
C VAL A 452 -15.63 -33.12 -0.72
N MET A 453 -14.36 -32.90 -0.47
CA MET A 453 -13.26 -33.09 -1.44
C MET A 453 -12.95 -34.58 -1.55
N THR A 454 -13.12 -35.16 -2.75
CA THR A 454 -13.06 -36.61 -2.98
C THR A 454 -11.68 -37.17 -3.33
N GLY A 455 -10.67 -36.31 -3.53
CA GLY A 455 -9.30 -36.72 -3.86
C GLY A 455 -8.42 -36.98 -2.63
N SER A 456 -7.43 -37.87 -2.77
CA SER A 456 -6.30 -38.03 -1.85
C SER A 456 -5.00 -37.74 -2.61
N PRO A 457 -4.27 -36.65 -2.29
CA PRO A 457 -4.56 -35.67 -1.24
C PRO A 457 -5.75 -34.74 -1.58
N PRO A 458 -6.34 -34.06 -0.57
CA PRO A 458 -7.41 -33.08 -0.79
C PRO A 458 -6.93 -31.91 -1.66
N LEU A 459 -7.87 -31.29 -2.38
CA LEU A 459 -7.58 -30.15 -3.27
C LEU A 459 -7.00 -28.94 -2.56
N VAL A 460 -7.47 -28.70 -1.32
CA VAL A 460 -6.96 -27.64 -0.45
C VAL A 460 -6.56 -28.28 0.86
N HIS A 461 -5.32 -28.04 1.29
CA HIS A 461 -4.82 -28.49 2.59
C HIS A 461 -4.82 -27.37 3.64
N ASP A 462 -4.70 -26.12 3.18
CA ASP A 462 -4.70 -24.93 4.04
C ASP A 462 -6.11 -24.65 4.59
N ARG A 463 -6.17 -24.07 5.79
CA ARG A 463 -7.46 -23.77 6.45
C ARG A 463 -7.82 -22.31 6.27
N PHE A 464 -8.98 -22.09 5.66
CA PHE A 464 -9.51 -20.75 5.44
C PHE A 464 -10.82 -20.57 6.18
N LEU A 465 -10.99 -19.38 6.75
CA LEU A 465 -12.27 -18.91 7.26
C LEU A 465 -12.63 -17.62 6.51
N VAL A 466 -13.65 -17.70 5.66
CA VAL A 466 -14.19 -16.56 4.94
C VAL A 466 -15.38 -16.01 5.72
N ILE A 467 -15.31 -14.74 6.10
CA ILE A 467 -16.39 -14.00 6.76
C ILE A 467 -16.74 -12.82 5.85
N ASP A 468 -17.89 -12.89 5.19
CA ASP A 468 -18.32 -11.92 4.18
C ASP A 468 -17.25 -11.68 3.10
N GLN A 469 -16.57 -10.53 3.12
CA GLN A 469 -15.51 -10.15 2.18
C GLN A 469 -14.10 -10.24 2.79
N SER A 470 -13.97 -10.80 3.99
CA SER A 470 -12.69 -11.00 4.67
C SER A 470 -12.31 -12.47 4.66
N VAL A 471 -11.01 -12.75 4.51
CA VAL A 471 -10.46 -14.11 4.56
C VAL A 471 -9.42 -14.19 5.67
N TRP A 472 -9.52 -15.26 6.45
CA TRP A 472 -8.59 -15.63 7.50
C TRP A 472 -7.90 -16.94 7.15
N LEU A 473 -6.59 -17.01 7.35
CA LEU A 473 -5.79 -18.24 7.23
C LEU A 473 -5.46 -18.74 8.62
N SER A 474 -5.67 -20.03 8.88
CA SER A 474 -5.26 -20.71 10.12
C SER A 474 -4.20 -21.76 9.84
N GLY A 475 -3.08 -21.69 10.58
CA GLY A 475 -2.01 -22.70 10.49
C GLY A 475 -2.44 -24.07 11.03
N ASN A 476 -3.35 -24.10 12.00
CA ASN A 476 -3.89 -25.33 12.59
C ASN A 476 -5.32 -25.58 12.11
N SER A 477 -5.71 -26.85 12.05
CA SER A 477 -7.13 -27.20 11.93
C SER A 477 -7.90 -26.62 13.11
N LEU A 478 -9.16 -26.28 12.89
CA LEU A 478 -10.05 -25.76 13.93
C LEU A 478 -10.22 -26.74 15.10
N ASN A 479 -10.01 -28.04 14.87
CA ASN A 479 -10.05 -29.06 15.91
C ASN A 479 -8.86 -29.00 16.90
N GLU A 480 -7.71 -28.49 16.45
CA GLU A 480 -6.43 -28.39 17.17
C GLU A 480 -6.05 -26.94 17.51
N ILE A 481 -6.89 -25.97 17.15
CA ILE A 481 -6.60 -24.56 17.42
C ILE A 481 -6.49 -24.30 18.92
N GLY A 482 -5.42 -23.61 19.33
CA GLY A 482 -5.11 -23.33 20.73
C GLY A 482 -4.60 -24.50 21.57
N LYS A 483 -4.75 -25.77 21.13
CA LYS A 483 -4.09 -26.92 21.78
C LYS A 483 -2.58 -26.92 21.53
N ARG A 484 -2.19 -26.55 20.31
CA ARG A 484 -0.79 -26.37 19.88
C ARG A 484 -0.56 -24.92 19.51
N ALA A 485 0.70 -24.49 19.51
CA ALA A 485 1.06 -23.18 18.98
C ALA A 485 0.50 -23.05 17.55
N GLY A 486 -0.27 -22.00 17.29
CA GLY A 486 -0.94 -21.80 16.01
C GLY A 486 -1.29 -20.34 15.81
N VAL A 487 -1.18 -19.88 14.57
CA VAL A 487 -1.49 -18.50 14.18
C VAL A 487 -2.72 -18.50 13.29
N ILE A 488 -3.60 -17.51 13.52
CA ILE A 488 -4.61 -17.08 12.56
C ILE A 488 -4.29 -15.67 12.09
N VAL A 489 -4.41 -15.40 10.80
CA VAL A 489 -4.06 -14.09 10.20
C VAL A 489 -5.07 -13.67 9.15
N LYS A 490 -5.38 -12.38 9.08
CA LYS A 490 -6.26 -11.83 8.06
C LYS A 490 -5.46 -11.62 6.78
N LEU A 491 -5.97 -12.10 5.66
CA LEU A 491 -5.31 -11.94 4.38
C LEU A 491 -5.69 -10.58 3.75
N PRO A 492 -4.71 -9.80 3.24
CA PRO A 492 -4.98 -8.48 2.66
C PRO A 492 -5.69 -8.53 1.31
N ASP A 493 -5.43 -9.56 0.50
CA ASP A 493 -6.10 -9.80 -0.78
C ASP A 493 -7.15 -10.91 -0.64
N ALA A 494 -8.28 -10.58 -0.03
CA ALA A 494 -9.36 -11.52 0.21
C ALA A 494 -10.07 -11.96 -1.08
N GLU A 495 -10.18 -11.07 -2.08
CA GLU A 495 -10.98 -11.30 -3.28
C GLU A 495 -10.38 -12.40 -4.17
N SER A 496 -9.06 -12.41 -4.35
CA SER A 496 -8.39 -13.47 -5.13
C SER A 496 -8.59 -14.85 -4.51
N ILE A 497 -8.50 -14.96 -3.18
CA ILE A 497 -8.69 -16.22 -2.45
C ILE A 497 -10.15 -16.68 -2.50
N ILE A 498 -11.10 -15.76 -2.33
CA ILE A 498 -12.54 -16.07 -2.47
C ILE A 498 -12.82 -16.65 -3.86
N ARG A 499 -12.34 -15.99 -4.93
CA ARG A 499 -12.54 -16.48 -6.31
C ARG A 499 -11.93 -17.86 -6.54
N PHE A 500 -10.75 -18.10 -5.96
CA PHE A 500 -10.10 -19.42 -6.00
C PHE A 500 -10.95 -20.50 -5.31
N LEU A 501 -11.43 -20.23 -4.09
CA LEU A 501 -12.27 -21.16 -3.34
C LEU A 501 -13.62 -21.42 -4.03
N ASP A 502 -14.25 -20.38 -4.57
CA ASP A 502 -15.49 -20.51 -5.35
C ASP A 502 -15.28 -21.39 -6.59
N GLY A 503 -14.14 -21.24 -7.28
CA GLY A 503 -13.76 -22.11 -8.40
C GLY A 503 -13.60 -23.58 -8.01
N ILE A 504 -13.01 -23.86 -6.85
CA ILE A 504 -12.90 -25.24 -6.31
C ILE A 504 -14.27 -25.80 -5.97
N MET A 505 -15.10 -25.05 -5.26
CA MET A 505 -16.44 -25.50 -4.84
C MET A 505 -17.38 -25.75 -6.04
N ALA A 506 -17.13 -25.10 -7.19
CA ALA A 506 -17.85 -25.34 -8.43
C ALA A 506 -17.42 -26.63 -9.17
N SER A 507 -16.29 -27.25 -8.79
CA SER A 507 -15.76 -28.44 -9.45
C SER A 507 -16.54 -29.71 -9.09
N LYS A 508 -17.40 -30.18 -10.00
CA LYS A 508 -18.23 -31.39 -9.81
C LYS A 508 -17.45 -32.70 -9.78
N ASP A 509 -16.27 -32.73 -10.40
CA ASP A 509 -15.46 -33.95 -10.53
C ASP A 509 -14.70 -34.28 -9.23
N ARG A 510 -14.42 -33.26 -8.42
CA ARG A 510 -13.52 -33.34 -7.26
C ARG A 510 -14.14 -32.90 -5.95
N VAL A 511 -15.32 -32.27 -6.01
CA VAL A 511 -16.10 -31.84 -4.84
C VAL A 511 -17.53 -32.35 -5.00
N LYS A 512 -18.04 -33.03 -3.96
CA LYS A 512 -19.41 -33.54 -3.92
C LYS A 512 -20.15 -32.95 -2.72
N SER A 513 -21.49 -32.90 -2.77
CA SER A 513 -22.25 -32.65 -1.55
C SER A 513 -22.07 -33.80 -0.56
N LEU A 514 -22.25 -33.56 0.74
CA LEU A 514 -22.14 -34.60 1.75
C LEU A 514 -23.07 -35.80 1.47
N GLU A 515 -24.31 -35.54 1.05
CA GLU A 515 -25.28 -36.59 0.74
C GLU A 515 -24.88 -37.38 -0.53
N ASP A 516 -24.44 -36.70 -1.59
CA ASP A 516 -23.99 -37.38 -2.82
C ASP A 516 -22.73 -38.22 -2.57
N TRP A 517 -21.82 -37.71 -1.74
CA TRP A 517 -20.62 -38.44 -1.32
C TRP A 517 -21.00 -39.69 -0.52
N LYS A 518 -21.92 -39.56 0.45
CA LYS A 518 -22.39 -40.68 1.28
C LYS A 518 -23.11 -41.75 0.46
N ALA A 519 -23.97 -41.35 -0.48
CA ALA A 519 -24.65 -42.27 -1.40
C ALA A 519 -23.64 -43.04 -2.26
N GLY A 520 -22.63 -42.35 -2.81
CA GLY A 520 -21.54 -42.99 -3.55
C GLY A 520 -20.71 -43.94 -2.69
N ARG A 521 -20.49 -43.61 -1.40
CA ARG A 521 -19.76 -44.45 -0.46
C ARG A 521 -20.52 -45.72 -0.09
N ALA A 522 -21.83 -45.62 0.14
CA ALA A 522 -22.70 -46.77 0.40
C ALA A 522 -22.73 -47.75 -0.79
N ALA A 523 -22.84 -47.22 -2.02
CA ALA A 523 -22.79 -48.03 -3.23
C ALA A 523 -21.43 -48.73 -3.42
N ALA A 524 -20.32 -48.03 -3.14
CA ALA A 524 -18.98 -48.62 -3.22
C ALA A 524 -18.76 -49.73 -2.16
N ARG A 525 -19.29 -49.58 -0.95
CA ARG A 525 -19.25 -50.63 0.09
C ARG A 525 -20.05 -51.86 -0.34
N ALA A 526 -21.28 -51.68 -0.82
CA ALA A 526 -22.12 -52.77 -1.30
C ALA A 526 -21.46 -53.57 -2.44
N ALA A 527 -20.83 -52.88 -3.41
CA ALA A 527 -20.10 -53.54 -4.48
C ALA A 527 -18.84 -54.31 -3.99
N THR A 528 -18.19 -53.81 -2.93
CA THR A 528 -17.02 -54.49 -2.34
C THR A 528 -17.45 -55.75 -1.58
N ASP A 529 -18.58 -55.70 -0.88
CA ASP A 529 -19.15 -56.85 -0.16
C ASP A 529 -19.68 -57.93 -1.12
N GLU A 530 -20.26 -57.55 -2.27
CA GLU A 530 -20.63 -58.50 -3.34
C GLU A 530 -19.41 -59.20 -3.96
N THR A 531 -18.31 -58.46 -4.18
CA THR A 531 -17.06 -59.01 -4.74
C THR A 531 -16.36 -59.98 -3.78
N ILE A 532 -16.48 -59.76 -2.45
CA ILE A 532 -15.95 -60.66 -1.42
C ILE A 532 -16.88 -61.88 -1.20
N GLY A 533 -18.18 -61.70 -1.43
CA GLY A 533 -19.19 -62.77 -1.37
C GLY A 533 -19.10 -63.78 -2.51
N GLU A 534 -18.71 -63.36 -3.72
CA GLU A 534 -18.47 -64.27 -4.87
C GLU A 534 -17.10 -64.96 -4.85
N ALA A 535 -16.18 -64.52 -3.99
CA ALA A 535 -14.84 -65.10 -3.81
C ALA A 535 -14.74 -66.11 -2.65
N LYS A 536 -15.85 -66.40 -1.97
CA LYS A 536 -16.02 -67.47 -0.97
C LYS A 536 -16.93 -68.55 -1.52
#